data_AF-A0A1F8NXS1-F1
#
_entry.id   AF-A0A1F8NXS1-F1
#
_cell.length_a   1.000
_cell.length_b   1.000
_cell.length_c   1.000
_cell.angle_alpha   90.00
_cell.angle_beta   90.00
_cell.angle_gamma   90.00
#
_symmetry.space_group_name_H-M   'P 1'
#
loop_
_entity.id
_entity.type
_entity.pdbx_description
1 polymer ?
#
loop_
_entity_poly.entity_id
_entity_poly.type
_entity_poly.pdbx_seq_one_letter_code
_entity_poly.pdbx_strand_id
1 'polypeptide(L)'
;MSIPKTGSKYYGLYQLLRRSRSDAVRLSFREMEAGMGERLPASASTAGFWSNRSSGALQAAAWMQAGYRVASVDLRAGVVTFERLTRTYTARREAGVVAWDSDLIRALRRHLGVNQAGLADLLGVRQQTVSEWETGMYAPTRSRSKHLGLVAERVGFPYLSERGGTKKRR
;
A
#
# COMPACT_ATOMS: atom_id res chain seq x y z
N MET A 1 3.51 12.63 7.45
CA MET A 1 2.78 12.89 6.19
C MET A 1 1.50 13.63 6.53
N SER A 2 1.29 14.83 5.97
CA SER A 2 0.15 15.70 6.29
C SER A 2 -1.07 15.36 5.43
N ILE A 3 -2.25 15.35 6.04
CA ILE A 3 -3.58 15.15 5.41
C ILE A 3 -3.71 16.11 4.20
N PRO A 4 -4.38 15.73 3.09
CA PRO A 4 -4.55 16.64 1.97
C PRO A 4 -5.39 17.82 2.46
N LYS A 5 -4.92 19.05 2.21
CA LYS A 5 -5.65 20.25 2.66
C LYS A 5 -7.08 20.24 2.12
N THR A 6 -8.03 20.64 2.96
CA THR A 6 -9.41 20.95 2.58
C THR A 6 -9.37 22.00 1.45
N GLY A 7 -9.61 21.58 0.21
CA GLY A 7 -9.46 22.41 -1.01
C GLY A 7 -8.46 21.88 -2.05
N SER A 8 -7.75 20.78 -1.77
CA SER A 8 -6.98 20.08 -2.79
C SER A 8 -7.91 19.39 -3.80
N LYS A 9 -7.53 19.42 -5.08
CA LYS A 9 -8.19 18.74 -6.21
C LYS A 9 -8.69 17.31 -5.89
N TYR A 10 -7.93 16.55 -5.09
CA TYR A 10 -8.23 15.15 -4.77
C TYR A 10 -8.81 14.94 -3.37
N TYR A 11 -9.17 16.01 -2.67
CA TYR A 11 -9.73 15.94 -1.32
C TYR A 11 -11.11 15.27 -1.29
N GLY A 12 -11.95 15.47 -2.30
CA GLY A 12 -13.25 14.79 -2.42
C GLY A 12 -13.10 13.27 -2.53
N LEU A 13 -12.14 12.81 -3.33
CA LEU A 13 -11.80 11.38 -3.42
C LEU A 13 -11.26 10.82 -2.10
N TYR A 14 -10.40 11.57 -1.41
CA TYR A 14 -9.94 11.21 -0.06
C TYR A 14 -11.11 11.01 0.91
N GLN A 15 -12.09 11.91 0.91
CA GLN A 15 -13.26 11.82 1.78
C GLN A 15 -14.17 10.63 1.44
N LEU A 16 -14.44 10.40 0.15
CA LEU A 16 -15.26 9.27 -0.31
C LEU A 16 -14.70 7.93 0.19
N LEU A 17 -13.40 7.72 0.01
CA LEU A 17 -12.71 6.50 0.45
C LEU A 17 -12.74 6.38 1.98
N ARG A 18 -12.44 7.47 2.69
CA ARG A 18 -12.44 7.48 4.16
C ARG A 18 -13.83 7.22 4.75
N ARG A 19 -14.91 7.67 4.09
CA ARG A 19 -16.30 7.46 4.51
C ARG A 19 -16.78 6.04 4.24
N SER A 20 -16.31 5.41 3.17
CA SER A 20 -16.76 4.07 2.75
C SER A 20 -16.48 3.00 3.80
N ARG A 21 -15.34 3.08 4.51
CA ARG A 21 -14.89 2.12 5.55
C ARG A 21 -14.85 0.63 5.12
N SER A 22 -15.19 0.29 3.89
CA SER A 22 -15.12 -1.06 3.32
C SER A 22 -13.70 -1.48 3.01
N ASP A 23 -13.45 -2.79 2.94
CA ASP A 23 -12.14 -3.35 2.58
C ASP A 23 -11.82 -3.19 1.09
N ALA A 24 -12.86 -3.13 0.24
CA ALA A 24 -12.76 -2.75 -1.16
C ALA A 24 -13.86 -1.74 -1.51
N VAL A 25 -13.51 -0.74 -2.30
CA VAL A 25 -14.40 0.32 -2.78
C VAL A 25 -14.22 0.41 -4.29
N ARG A 26 -15.28 0.11 -5.04
CA ARG A 26 -15.30 0.29 -6.50
C ARG A 26 -15.96 1.63 -6.79
N LEU A 27 -15.27 2.50 -7.51
CA LEU A 27 -15.78 3.80 -7.94
C LEU A 27 -15.63 3.93 -9.44
N SER A 28 -16.70 4.34 -10.12
CA SER A 28 -16.63 4.81 -11.49
C SER A 28 -16.01 6.20 -11.59
N PHE A 29 -15.52 6.56 -12.77
CA PHE A 29 -15.03 7.90 -13.09
C PHE A 29 -16.10 8.94 -12.76
N ARG A 30 -17.36 8.68 -13.13
CA ARG A 30 -18.49 9.56 -12.84
C ARG A 30 -18.75 9.75 -11.33
N GLU A 31 -18.67 8.69 -10.53
CA GLU A 31 -18.83 8.79 -9.07
C GLU A 31 -17.70 9.57 -8.42
N MET A 32 -16.46 9.38 -8.90
CA MET A 32 -15.31 10.16 -8.43
C MET A 32 -15.47 11.64 -8.80
N GLU A 33 -15.84 11.95 -10.03
CA GLU A 33 -16.10 13.32 -10.50
C GLU A 33 -17.19 14.00 -9.68
N ALA A 34 -18.31 13.31 -9.42
CA ALA A 34 -19.38 13.82 -8.59
C ALA A 34 -18.92 14.10 -7.15
N GLY A 35 -18.08 13.24 -6.57
CA GLY A 35 -17.54 13.44 -5.22
C GLY A 35 -16.45 14.51 -5.13
N MET A 36 -15.72 14.78 -6.22
CA MET A 36 -14.75 15.88 -6.28
C MET A 36 -15.39 17.21 -6.66
N GLY A 37 -16.56 17.19 -7.31
CA GLY A 37 -17.22 18.39 -7.86
C GLY A 37 -16.57 18.90 -9.15
N GLU A 38 -15.67 18.12 -9.76
CA GLU A 38 -14.93 18.48 -10.97
C GLU A 38 -14.65 17.23 -11.84
N ARG A 39 -14.36 17.45 -13.12
CA ARG A 39 -14.04 16.36 -14.05
C ARG A 39 -12.64 15.81 -13.79
N LEU A 40 -12.47 14.51 -13.99
CA LEU A 40 -11.16 13.88 -13.93
C LEU A 40 -10.28 14.46 -15.05
N PRO A 41 -8.99 14.74 -14.78
CA PRO A 41 -8.10 15.23 -15.81
C PRO A 41 -7.93 14.18 -16.92
N ALA A 42 -7.62 14.62 -18.15
CA ALA A 42 -7.42 13.71 -19.28
C ALA A 42 -6.40 12.59 -18.99
N SER A 43 -5.40 12.85 -18.16
CA SER A 43 -4.41 11.87 -17.72
C SER A 43 -5.00 10.68 -16.95
N ALA A 44 -6.19 10.83 -16.33
CA ALA A 44 -6.92 9.76 -15.65
C ALA A 44 -7.40 8.64 -16.60
N SER A 45 -7.36 8.87 -17.91
CA SER A 45 -7.59 7.84 -18.93
C SER A 45 -6.42 6.86 -19.07
N THR A 46 -5.32 7.05 -18.34
CA THR A 46 -4.12 6.19 -18.41
C THR A 46 -3.89 5.46 -17.09
N ALA A 47 -3.40 4.22 -17.15
CA ALA A 47 -3.11 3.43 -15.96
C ALA A 47 -2.05 4.08 -15.04
N GLY A 48 -1.11 4.84 -15.61
CA GLY A 48 -0.07 5.55 -14.86
C GLY A 48 -0.61 6.61 -13.89
N PHE A 49 -1.77 7.19 -14.18
CA PHE A 49 -2.43 8.16 -13.30
C PHE A 49 -2.87 7.51 -11.98
N TRP A 50 -3.33 6.27 -12.03
CA TRP A 50 -3.86 5.49 -10.91
C TRP A 50 -2.77 4.72 -10.14
N SER A 51 -1.51 5.14 -10.25
CA SER A 51 -0.38 4.48 -9.61
C SER A 51 -0.29 4.78 -8.11
N ASN A 52 0.11 3.81 -7.30
CA ASN A 52 0.25 3.95 -5.84
C ASN A 52 1.54 4.67 -5.40
N ARG A 53 2.06 5.61 -6.21
CA ARG A 53 3.31 6.35 -5.92
C ARG A 53 3.04 7.61 -5.10
N SER A 54 3.58 7.73 -3.89
CA SER A 54 3.29 8.88 -3.01
C SER A 54 4.19 10.09 -3.27
N SER A 55 5.32 9.90 -3.95
CA SER A 55 6.29 10.96 -4.24
C SER A 55 5.99 11.63 -5.60
N GLY A 56 5.75 12.94 -5.57
CA GLY A 56 5.53 13.76 -6.77
C GLY A 56 4.16 13.57 -7.45
N ALA A 57 3.21 12.88 -6.82
CA ALA A 57 1.88 12.62 -7.37
C ALA A 57 0.78 12.97 -6.35
N LEU A 58 0.14 14.13 -6.55
CA LEU A 58 -0.91 14.65 -5.65
C LEU A 58 -2.16 13.76 -5.64
N GLN A 59 -2.47 13.09 -6.76
CA GLN A 59 -3.60 12.17 -6.86
C GLN A 59 -3.44 10.95 -5.97
N ALA A 60 -2.25 10.33 -6.01
CA ALA A 60 -1.99 9.10 -5.29
C ALA A 60 -1.94 9.30 -3.78
N ALA A 61 -1.49 10.47 -3.34
CA ALA A 61 -1.56 10.87 -1.94
C ALA A 61 -3.01 10.80 -1.40
N ALA A 62 -4.04 11.07 -2.20
CA ALA A 62 -5.42 11.10 -1.73
C ALA A 62 -5.91 9.72 -1.26
N TRP A 63 -5.83 8.67 -2.09
CA TRP A 63 -6.28 7.34 -1.66
C TRP A 63 -5.35 6.75 -0.60
N MET A 64 -4.04 6.93 -0.72
CA MET A 64 -3.10 6.40 0.28
C MET A 64 -3.24 7.04 1.65
N GLN A 65 -3.45 8.35 1.74
CA GLN A 65 -3.72 9.00 3.02
C GLN A 65 -5.12 8.68 3.54
N ALA A 66 -6.07 8.35 2.66
CA ALA A 66 -7.37 7.80 3.06
C ALA A 66 -7.28 6.35 3.58
N GLY A 67 -6.10 5.73 3.49
CA GLY A 67 -5.87 4.35 3.90
C GLY A 67 -6.32 3.35 2.84
N TYR A 68 -6.20 3.68 1.56
CA TYR A 68 -6.51 2.80 0.43
C TYR A 68 -5.37 2.79 -0.61
N ARG A 69 -5.34 1.77 -1.46
CA ARG A 69 -4.52 1.68 -2.67
C ARG A 69 -5.41 1.41 -3.86
N VAL A 70 -4.97 1.73 -5.07
CA VAL A 70 -5.60 1.20 -6.28
C VAL A 70 -5.18 -0.26 -6.44
N ALA A 71 -6.15 -1.16 -6.54
CA ALA A 71 -5.97 -2.60 -6.76
C ALA A 71 -6.13 -2.96 -8.25
N SER A 72 -7.11 -2.37 -8.92
CA SER A 72 -7.33 -2.55 -10.36
C SER A 72 -7.98 -1.32 -10.98
N VAL A 73 -7.74 -1.15 -12.29
CA VAL A 73 -8.35 -0.09 -13.10
C VAL A 73 -8.90 -0.72 -14.37
N ASP A 74 -10.18 -0.54 -14.60
CA ASP A 74 -10.82 -0.83 -15.87
C ASP A 74 -11.05 0.48 -16.61
N LEU A 75 -10.16 0.81 -17.54
CA LEU A 75 -10.25 2.03 -18.34
C LEU A 75 -11.39 1.98 -19.36
N ARG A 76 -11.83 0.79 -19.78
CA ARG A 76 -12.95 0.64 -20.74
C ARG A 76 -14.28 0.88 -20.03
N ALA A 77 -14.45 0.34 -18.84
CA ALA A 77 -15.63 0.58 -18.00
C ALA A 77 -15.56 1.91 -17.24
N GLY A 78 -14.38 2.53 -17.15
CA GLY A 78 -14.14 3.73 -16.35
C GLY A 78 -14.33 3.46 -14.86
N VAL A 79 -13.83 2.33 -14.35
CA VAL A 79 -14.00 1.89 -12.96
C VAL A 79 -12.64 1.64 -12.31
N VAL A 80 -12.49 2.12 -11.08
CA VAL A 80 -11.29 1.90 -10.26
C VAL A 80 -11.70 1.16 -8.99
N THR A 81 -10.97 0.09 -8.69
CA THR A 81 -11.11 -0.65 -7.44
C THR A 81 -10.03 -0.19 -6.48
N PHE A 82 -10.45 0.37 -5.35
CA PHE A 82 -9.60 0.74 -4.24
C PHE A 82 -9.69 -0.32 -3.15
N GLU A 83 -8.56 -0.71 -2.57
CA GLU A 83 -8.50 -1.64 -1.44
C GLU A 83 -7.94 -0.95 -0.22
N ARG A 84 -8.55 -1.19 0.94
CA ARG A 84 -8.18 -0.59 2.20
C ARG A 84 -6.84 -1.16 2.67
N LEU A 85 -5.90 -0.28 3.01
CA LEU A 85 -4.60 -0.59 3.63
C LEU A 85 -4.73 -1.11 5.08
N THR A 86 -5.95 -1.24 5.58
CA THR A 86 -6.27 -1.84 6.88
C THR A 86 -7.35 -2.89 6.62
N ARG A 87 -7.24 -4.14 7.06
CA ARG A 87 -6.48 -4.67 8.19
C ARG A 87 -5.93 -6.04 7.82
N THR A 88 -4.86 -6.40 8.50
CA THR A 88 -4.23 -7.73 8.47
C THR A 88 -3.70 -8.11 7.09
N TYR A 89 -2.46 -7.70 6.83
CA TYR A 89 -1.65 -8.38 5.82
C TYR A 89 -1.64 -9.86 6.17
N THR A 90 -2.49 -10.65 5.50
CA THR A 90 -2.56 -12.09 5.71
C THR A 90 -1.35 -12.66 5.03
N ALA A 91 -0.27 -12.74 5.80
CA ALA A 91 1.00 -13.15 5.29
C ALA A 91 0.94 -14.66 5.19
N ARG A 92 0.63 -15.16 3.98
CA ARG A 92 0.57 -16.59 3.69
C ARG A 92 1.84 -17.25 4.22
N ARG A 93 1.72 -18.39 4.91
CA ARG A 93 2.90 -19.13 5.36
C ARG A 93 3.25 -20.20 4.35
N GLU A 94 4.45 -20.13 3.81
CA GLU A 94 5.03 -21.15 2.95
C GLU A 94 6.16 -21.84 3.72
N ALA A 95 6.05 -23.17 3.86
CA ALA A 95 7.04 -24.00 4.56
C ALA A 95 7.48 -23.44 5.93
N GLY A 96 6.55 -22.89 6.71
CA GLY A 96 6.85 -22.39 8.04
C GLY A 96 7.22 -20.92 8.16
N VAL A 97 7.44 -20.22 7.04
CA VAL A 97 7.89 -18.83 7.02
C VAL A 97 6.82 -17.95 6.40
N VAL A 98 6.73 -16.72 6.88
CA VAL A 98 5.86 -15.70 6.31
C VAL A 98 6.31 -15.40 4.89
N ALA A 99 5.41 -15.52 3.91
CA ALA A 99 5.62 -15.07 2.55
C ALA A 99 5.56 -13.54 2.53
N TRP A 100 6.70 -12.92 2.31
CA TRP A 100 6.82 -11.47 2.17
C TRP A 100 6.59 -11.10 0.71
N ASP A 101 5.34 -10.79 0.36
CA ASP A 101 5.02 -10.25 -0.95
C ASP A 101 5.45 -8.78 -1.11
N SER A 102 5.35 -8.28 -2.33
CA SER A 102 5.71 -6.91 -2.70
C SER A 102 5.02 -5.85 -1.84
N ASP A 103 3.78 -6.09 -1.45
CA ASP A 103 2.98 -5.14 -0.69
C ASP A 103 3.33 -5.14 0.79
N LEU A 104 3.62 -6.31 1.35
CA LEU A 104 4.05 -6.48 2.73
C LEU A 104 5.42 -5.86 2.97
N ILE A 105 6.33 -6.02 2.02
CA ILE A 105 7.67 -5.43 2.06
C ILE A 105 7.58 -3.90 1.98
N ARG A 106 6.79 -3.36 1.04
CA ARG A 106 6.54 -1.91 0.95
C ARG A 106 5.90 -1.35 2.22
N ALA A 107 4.97 -2.10 2.81
CA ALA A 107 4.29 -1.69 4.01
C ALA A 107 5.22 -1.63 5.22
N LEU A 108 6.04 -2.67 5.42
CA LEU A 108 7.08 -2.68 6.44
C LEU A 108 8.05 -1.51 6.24
N ARG A 109 8.51 -1.29 4.99
CA ARG A 109 9.40 -0.19 4.66
C ARG A 109 8.82 1.19 5.02
N ARG A 110 7.55 1.43 4.67
CA ARG A 110 6.85 2.67 5.00
C ARG A 110 6.63 2.82 6.50
N HIS A 111 6.34 1.73 7.20
CA HIS A 111 6.20 1.72 8.67
C HIS A 111 7.52 2.09 9.36
N LEU A 112 8.65 1.62 8.82
CA LEU A 112 9.99 1.99 9.27
C LEU A 112 10.36 3.45 8.91
N GLY A 113 9.60 4.13 8.05
CA GLY A 113 9.91 5.47 7.58
C GLY A 113 11.13 5.54 6.64
N VAL A 114 11.55 4.42 6.05
CA VAL A 114 12.76 4.35 5.21
C VAL A 114 12.45 4.24 3.71
N ASN A 115 13.43 4.60 2.88
CA ASN A 115 13.38 4.36 1.43
C ASN A 115 13.93 2.95 1.10
N GLN A 116 13.95 2.56 -0.18
CA GLN A 116 14.39 1.20 -0.57
C GLN A 116 15.86 0.94 -0.19
N ALA A 117 16.72 1.95 -0.25
CA ALA A 117 18.11 1.84 0.19
C ALA A 117 18.20 1.63 1.71
N GLY A 118 17.44 2.40 2.51
CA GLY A 118 17.43 2.22 3.97
C GLY A 118 16.90 0.85 4.41
N LEU A 119 15.89 0.29 3.72
CA LEU A 119 15.50 -1.10 3.99
C LEU A 119 16.60 -2.08 3.56
N ALA A 120 17.27 -1.82 2.45
CA ALA A 120 18.36 -2.65 1.97
C ALA A 120 19.54 -2.66 2.95
N ASP A 121 19.90 -1.51 3.51
CA ASP A 121 20.94 -1.36 4.53
C ASP A 121 20.58 -2.13 5.80
N LEU A 122 19.33 -2.00 6.27
CA LEU A 122 18.82 -2.76 7.43
C LEU A 122 18.90 -4.27 7.22
N LEU A 123 18.65 -4.72 5.99
CA LEU A 123 18.68 -6.14 5.67
C LEU A 123 20.08 -6.62 5.28
N GLY A 124 21.03 -5.75 4.91
CA GLY A 124 22.30 -6.13 4.31
C GLY A 124 22.13 -6.75 2.91
N VAL A 125 21.35 -6.09 2.05
CA VAL A 125 21.21 -6.40 0.61
C VAL A 125 21.50 -5.16 -0.24
N ARG A 126 21.55 -5.32 -1.56
CA ARG A 126 21.57 -4.18 -2.48
C ARG A 126 20.16 -3.59 -2.60
N GLN A 127 20.06 -2.27 -2.79
CA GLN A 127 18.76 -1.60 -3.01
C GLN A 127 17.97 -2.21 -4.17
N GLN A 128 18.65 -2.64 -5.25
CA GLN A 128 18.04 -3.31 -6.39
C GLN A 128 17.27 -4.58 -5.98
N THR A 129 17.78 -5.35 -5.01
CA THR A 129 17.10 -6.55 -4.50
C THR A 129 15.77 -6.20 -3.83
N VAL A 130 15.73 -5.10 -3.06
CA VAL A 130 14.47 -4.61 -2.47
C VAL A 130 13.52 -4.13 -3.57
N SER A 131 14.03 -3.45 -4.60
CA SER A 131 13.21 -3.04 -5.75
C SER A 131 12.55 -4.23 -6.44
N GLU A 132 13.30 -5.29 -6.73
CA GLU A 132 12.81 -6.53 -7.36
C GLU A 132 11.75 -7.24 -6.52
N TRP A 133 11.89 -7.22 -5.19
CA TRP A 133 10.86 -7.74 -4.30
C TRP A 133 9.61 -6.87 -4.31
N GLU A 134 9.79 -5.55 -4.23
CA GLU A 134 8.66 -4.62 -4.25
C GLU A 134 7.95 -4.62 -5.61
N THR A 135 8.62 -4.88 -6.73
CA THR A 135 7.95 -5.02 -8.04
C THR A 135 7.33 -6.39 -8.26
N GLY A 136 7.59 -7.36 -7.38
CA GLY A 136 7.12 -8.74 -7.51
C GLY A 136 7.88 -9.54 -8.58
N MET A 137 9.02 -9.03 -9.06
CA MET A 137 9.88 -9.73 -10.01
C MET A 137 10.46 -11.00 -9.38
N TYR A 138 10.82 -10.92 -8.10
CA TYR A 138 11.30 -12.06 -7.30
C TYR A 138 10.74 -11.99 -5.88
N ALA A 139 10.59 -13.15 -5.24
CA ALA A 139 10.27 -13.21 -3.80
C ALA A 139 11.56 -13.26 -2.96
N PRO A 140 11.55 -12.72 -1.72
CA PRO A 140 12.68 -12.89 -0.81
C PRO A 140 12.93 -14.35 -0.50
N THR A 141 14.19 -14.76 -0.46
CA THR A 141 14.56 -16.10 -0.03
C THR A 141 14.06 -16.38 1.38
N ARG A 142 14.00 -17.66 1.78
CA ARG A 142 13.56 -18.06 3.12
C ARG A 142 14.31 -17.35 4.25
N SER A 143 15.63 -17.17 4.10
CA SER A 143 16.45 -16.45 5.09
C SER A 143 16.08 -14.96 5.16
N ARG A 144 15.88 -14.31 4.00
CA ARG A 144 15.46 -12.90 3.93
C ARG A 144 14.05 -12.69 4.47
N SER A 145 13.13 -13.60 4.19
CA SER A 145 11.79 -13.61 4.75
C SER A 145 11.78 -13.74 6.28
N LYS A 146 12.69 -14.55 6.86
CA LYS A 146 12.89 -14.58 8.31
C LYS A 146 13.42 -13.25 8.85
N HIS A 147 14.40 -12.64 8.18
CA HIS A 147 14.97 -11.36 8.61
C HIS A 147 13.92 -10.24 8.57
N LEU A 148 13.12 -10.17 7.50
CA LEU A 148 11.97 -9.26 7.42
C LEU A 148 10.97 -9.48 8.57
N GLY A 149 10.68 -10.75 8.91
CA GLY A 149 9.88 -11.13 10.09
C GLY A 149 10.41 -10.55 11.40
N LEU A 150 11.71 -10.72 11.65
CA LEU A 150 12.37 -10.18 12.86
C LEU A 150 12.33 -8.66 12.92
N VAL A 151 12.57 -7.98 11.78
CA VAL A 151 12.48 -6.52 11.69
C VAL A 151 11.06 -6.05 12.00
N ALA A 152 10.06 -6.70 11.39
CA ALA A 152 8.65 -6.38 11.59
C ALA A 152 8.21 -6.55 13.05
N GLU A 153 8.59 -7.65 13.70
CA GLU A 153 8.29 -7.91 15.11
C GLU A 153 8.95 -6.86 16.02
N ARG A 154 10.21 -6.50 15.76
CA ARG A 154 10.95 -5.49 16.53
C ARG A 154 10.28 -4.11 16.52
N VAL A 155 9.66 -3.74 15.40
CA VAL A 155 9.02 -2.42 15.24
C VAL A 155 7.50 -2.45 15.42
N GLY A 156 6.96 -3.56 15.93
CA GLY A 156 5.53 -3.74 16.17
C GLY A 156 4.69 -3.58 14.89
N PHE A 157 5.24 -3.93 13.73
CA PHE A 157 4.54 -3.83 12.45
C PHE A 157 3.34 -4.80 12.45
N PRO A 158 2.10 -4.31 12.27
CA PRO A 158 0.90 -5.13 12.41
C PRO A 158 0.66 -5.94 11.12
N TYR A 159 1.23 -7.15 11.06
CA TYR A 159 0.94 -8.14 10.02
C TYR A 159 0.32 -9.40 10.63
N LEU A 160 -0.60 -10.03 9.90
CA LEU A 160 -1.32 -11.21 10.37
C LEU A 160 -0.51 -12.44 9.98
N SER A 161 0.34 -12.89 10.90
CA SER A 161 0.95 -14.21 10.80
C SER A 161 0.17 -15.14 11.70
N GLU A 162 -0.49 -16.14 11.13
CA GLU A 162 -1.07 -17.22 11.92
C GLU A 162 0.06 -18.09 12.49
N ARG A 163 0.69 -17.65 13.59
CA ARG A 163 1.26 -18.52 14.63
C ARG A 163 1.15 -17.83 15.99
N GLY A 164 0.28 -18.38 16.83
CA GLY A 164 0.39 -18.41 18.29
C GLY A 164 0.62 -17.06 18.99
N GLY A 165 -0.47 -16.51 19.54
CA GLY A 165 -0.53 -15.73 20.78
C GLY A 165 0.70 -14.89 21.14
N THR A 166 0.56 -13.58 21.00
CA THR A 166 1.38 -12.58 21.69
C THR A 166 1.41 -12.92 23.19
N LYS A 167 2.48 -13.55 23.68
CA LYS A 167 2.77 -13.55 25.13
C LYS A 167 3.16 -12.13 25.50
N LYS A 168 2.17 -11.37 25.95
CA LYS A 168 2.32 -10.11 26.68
C LYS A 168 3.20 -10.43 27.90
N ARG A 169 4.47 -10.03 27.88
CA ARG A 169 5.30 -10.04 29.09
C ARG A 169 4.77 -8.94 30.02
N ARG A 170 4.29 -9.38 31.18
CA ARG A 170 4.10 -8.54 32.36
C ARG A 170 5.46 -8.11 32.90
#